data_AF-A0A424PXI2-F1
#
_entry.id   AF-A0A424PXI2-F1
#
_cell.length_a   1.000
_cell.length_b   1.000
_cell.length_c   1.000
_cell.angle_alpha   90.00
_cell.angle_beta   90.00
_cell.angle_gamma   90.00
#
_symmetry.space_group_name_H-M   'P 1'
#
loop_
_entity.id
_entity.type
_entity.pdbx_description
1 polymer ?
#
loop_
_entity_poly.entity_id
_entity_poly.type
_entity_poly.pdbx_seq_one_letter_code
_entity_poly.pdbx_strand_id
1 'polypeptide(L)'
;MPSKVVYLGDVATNTLAYLEHPETPFFPQPPQFNEQKWALQTQSGGLHVSISSDSYWGFGLFNSGYLNRIELKGPPQAYTRLLFDLSASLGHKPWEFAHHSSAGKYLTKQDGGVSLQSNEQAWKQAFETARSMFEEQIFMVQEKGEVVQKRVHKAVDFDNWTKAKAEISLENARFDLDIAKGALADGNAPGFERALARAEAYFIEADPDVGDEEMGEGMYASPQGQILDKEVDTGEVLFVDLTSNDEEE
;
A
#
# COMPACT_ATOMS: atom_id res chain seq x y z
N MET A 1 -36.17 -7.61 5.50
CA MET A 1 -35.51 -6.40 6.04
C MET A 1 -34.03 -6.49 5.66
N PRO A 2 -33.35 -5.38 5.35
CA PRO A 2 -31.90 -5.40 5.14
C PRO A 2 -31.21 -5.89 6.42
N SER A 3 -30.18 -6.73 6.27
CA SER A 3 -29.40 -7.16 7.44
C SER A 3 -28.55 -5.99 7.95
N LYS A 4 -28.31 -5.96 9.26
CA LYS A 4 -27.32 -5.05 9.88
C LYS A 4 -25.90 -5.61 9.82
N VAL A 5 -25.75 -6.85 9.35
CA VAL A 5 -24.48 -7.58 9.29
C VAL A 5 -24.08 -7.79 7.84
N VAL A 6 -22.81 -7.55 7.55
CA VAL A 6 -22.17 -7.82 6.26
C VAL A 6 -21.03 -8.79 6.52
N TYR A 7 -20.96 -9.87 5.73
CA TYR A 7 -19.78 -10.73 5.71
C TYR A 7 -18.90 -10.38 4.52
N LEU A 8 -17.67 -9.99 4.82
CA LEU A 8 -16.63 -9.70 3.83
C LEU A 8 -15.80 -10.96 3.57
N GLY A 9 -15.46 -11.19 2.31
CA GLY A 9 -14.42 -12.17 1.94
C GLY A 9 -13.04 -11.68 2.37
N ASP A 10 -12.05 -12.55 2.36
CA ASP A 10 -10.65 -12.23 2.63
C ASP A 10 -10.10 -11.18 1.66
N VAL A 11 -10.39 -11.32 0.36
CA VAL A 11 -10.00 -10.37 -0.68
C VAL A 11 -10.57 -8.97 -0.38
N ALA A 12 -11.86 -8.87 -0.05
CA ALA A 12 -12.49 -7.59 0.31
C ALA A 12 -11.93 -7.02 1.62
N THR A 13 -11.73 -7.87 2.62
CA THR A 13 -11.19 -7.47 3.93
C THR A 13 -9.78 -6.90 3.80
N ASN A 14 -8.89 -7.61 3.10
CA ASN A 14 -7.53 -7.15 2.87
C ASN A 14 -7.50 -5.90 1.97
N THR A 15 -8.34 -5.84 0.93
CA THR A 15 -8.44 -4.63 0.08
C THR A 15 -8.74 -3.40 0.93
N LEU A 16 -9.69 -3.47 1.86
CA LEU A 16 -10.02 -2.34 2.74
C LEU A 16 -8.91 -2.03 3.76
N ALA A 17 -8.25 -3.05 4.28
CA ALA A 17 -7.19 -2.89 5.28
C ALA A 17 -5.94 -2.18 4.73
N TYR A 18 -5.67 -2.31 3.43
CA TYR A 18 -4.51 -1.73 2.75
C TYR A 18 -4.79 -0.42 2.01
N LEU A 19 -6.01 0.12 2.09
CA LEU A 19 -6.26 1.47 1.60
C LEU A 19 -5.59 2.48 2.53
N GLU A 20 -4.89 3.44 1.94
CA GLU A 20 -4.29 4.55 2.68
C GLU A 20 -5.37 5.59 2.99
N HIS A 21 -5.71 5.77 4.27
CA HIS A 21 -6.70 6.76 4.71
C HIS A 21 -8.03 6.72 3.91
N PRO A 22 -8.72 5.58 3.83
CA PRO A 22 -9.95 5.48 3.08
C PRO A 22 -11.06 6.33 3.71
N GLU A 23 -11.88 6.93 2.86
CA GLU A 23 -13.18 7.47 3.24
C GLU A 23 -14.08 6.35 3.77
N THR A 24 -15.03 6.71 4.63
CA THR A 24 -16.02 5.77 5.18
C THR A 24 -16.72 5.02 4.04
N PRO A 25 -16.58 3.68 3.95
CA PRO A 25 -17.23 2.91 2.91
C PRO A 25 -18.75 3.01 3.01
N PHE A 26 -19.43 3.07 1.86
CA PHE A 26 -20.88 3.02 1.79
C PHE A 26 -21.34 1.84 0.92
N PHE A 27 -22.54 1.35 1.19
CA PHE A 27 -23.11 0.20 0.51
C PHE A 27 -24.20 0.63 -0.47
N PRO A 28 -23.88 0.91 -1.76
CA PRO A 28 -24.90 1.19 -2.77
C PRO A 28 -25.89 0.02 -2.93
N GLN A 29 -25.45 -1.21 -2.63
CA GLN A 29 -26.33 -2.36 -2.49
C GLN A 29 -26.09 -3.01 -1.13
N PRO A 30 -26.88 -2.66 -0.09
CA PRO A 30 -26.71 -3.24 1.23
C PRO A 30 -27.11 -4.72 1.24
N PRO A 31 -26.59 -5.51 2.20
CA PRO A 31 -27.01 -6.90 2.36
C PRO A 31 -28.51 -6.97 2.65
N GLN A 32 -29.16 -7.94 2.02
CA GLN A 32 -30.56 -8.27 2.30
C GLN A 32 -30.63 -9.50 3.21
N PHE A 33 -31.42 -10.51 2.84
CA PHE A 33 -31.45 -11.79 3.54
C PHE A 33 -30.13 -12.56 3.42
N ASN A 34 -29.40 -12.37 2.32
CA ASN A 34 -28.09 -12.96 2.11
C ASN A 34 -27.01 -11.94 2.47
N GLU A 35 -26.41 -12.09 3.65
CA GLU A 35 -25.40 -11.18 4.23
C GLU A 35 -24.06 -11.17 3.47
N GLN A 36 -23.89 -12.09 2.52
CA GLN A 36 -22.73 -12.19 1.63
C GLN A 36 -23.00 -11.66 0.22
N LYS A 37 -24.21 -11.16 -0.08
CA LYS A 37 -24.54 -10.49 -1.35
C LYS A 37 -24.70 -8.99 -1.11
N TRP A 38 -23.77 -8.20 -1.63
CA TRP A 38 -23.70 -6.76 -1.38
C TRP A 38 -22.80 -6.08 -2.42
N ALA A 39 -22.86 -4.75 -2.48
CA ALA A 39 -21.87 -3.92 -3.14
C ALA A 39 -21.45 -2.79 -2.20
N LEU A 40 -20.16 -2.51 -2.16
CA LEU A 40 -19.49 -1.52 -1.33
C LEU A 40 -18.64 -0.62 -2.21
N GLN A 41 -18.63 0.67 -1.89
CA GLN A 41 -17.79 1.68 -2.53
C GLN A 41 -17.07 2.50 -1.47
N THR A 42 -15.83 2.86 -1.76
CA THR A 42 -15.00 3.76 -0.96
C THR A 42 -14.00 4.47 -1.87
N GLN A 43 -13.33 5.47 -1.34
CA GLN A 43 -12.29 6.23 -2.00
C GLN A 43 -11.11 6.43 -1.03
N SER A 44 -9.89 6.36 -1.56
CA SER A 44 -8.65 6.65 -0.83
C SER A 44 -7.82 7.55 -1.73
N GLY A 45 -7.73 8.83 -1.36
CA GLY A 45 -7.11 9.86 -2.22
C GLY A 45 -7.70 9.87 -3.64
N GLY A 46 -6.87 9.58 -4.64
CA GLY A 46 -7.27 9.48 -6.05
C GLY A 46 -7.73 8.09 -6.52
N LEU A 47 -7.79 7.10 -5.62
CA LEU A 47 -8.20 5.73 -5.93
C LEU A 47 -9.64 5.48 -5.49
N HIS A 48 -10.53 5.29 -6.45
CA HIS A 48 -11.89 4.83 -6.22
C HIS A 48 -11.94 3.30 -6.27
N VAL A 49 -12.54 2.70 -5.25
CA VAL A 49 -12.65 1.25 -5.10
C VAL A 49 -14.13 0.87 -5.01
N SER A 50 -14.55 -0.03 -5.89
CA SER A 50 -15.86 -0.65 -5.85
C SER A 50 -15.70 -2.15 -5.72
N ILE A 51 -16.33 -2.74 -4.71
CA ILE A 51 -16.30 -4.19 -4.46
C ILE A 51 -17.74 -4.70 -4.47
N SER A 52 -18.04 -5.70 -5.28
CA SER A 52 -19.32 -6.40 -5.22
C SER A 52 -19.13 -7.88 -4.91
N SER A 53 -20.05 -8.43 -4.14
CA SER A 53 -20.07 -9.83 -3.76
C SER A 53 -21.33 -10.51 -4.27
N ASP A 54 -21.16 -11.59 -5.03
CA ASP A 54 -22.24 -12.37 -5.62
C ASP A 54 -22.01 -13.87 -5.42
N SER A 55 -23.11 -14.60 -5.22
CA SER A 55 -23.09 -16.06 -5.27
C SER A 55 -22.86 -16.51 -6.71
N TYR A 56 -21.82 -17.33 -6.93
CA TYR A 56 -21.60 -18.04 -8.19
C TYR A 56 -21.84 -19.55 -8.08
N TRP A 57 -21.96 -20.05 -6.85
CA TRP A 57 -22.25 -21.46 -6.59
C TRP A 57 -23.21 -21.61 -5.41
N GLY A 58 -24.25 -22.40 -5.62
CA GLY A 58 -25.17 -22.80 -4.58
C GLY A 58 -26.11 -23.93 -5.02
N PHE A 59 -26.72 -24.58 -4.03
CA PHE A 59 -27.75 -25.60 -4.20
C PHE A 59 -28.99 -25.18 -3.39
N GLY A 60 -30.00 -24.62 -4.07
CA GLY A 60 -31.22 -24.13 -3.41
C GLY A 60 -30.91 -22.97 -2.44
N LEU A 61 -31.15 -23.19 -1.14
CA LEU A 61 -30.91 -22.20 -0.08
C LEU A 61 -29.45 -22.15 0.41
N PHE A 62 -28.61 -23.09 0.00
CA PHE A 62 -27.22 -23.16 0.45
C PHE A 62 -26.27 -22.63 -0.64
N ASN A 63 -25.78 -21.41 -0.45
CA ASN A 63 -24.67 -20.88 -1.25
C ASN A 63 -23.36 -21.14 -0.50
N SER A 64 -22.39 -21.76 -1.14
CA SER A 64 -21.04 -21.93 -0.56
C SER A 64 -19.94 -21.25 -1.37
N GLY A 65 -20.25 -20.72 -2.56
CA GLY A 65 -19.28 -20.00 -3.39
C GLY A 65 -19.73 -18.57 -3.64
N TYR A 66 -19.03 -17.62 -3.04
CA TYR A 66 -19.15 -16.20 -3.32
C TYR A 66 -17.88 -15.71 -4.01
N LEU A 67 -18.03 -14.86 -5.00
CA LEU A 67 -16.90 -14.14 -5.61
C LEU A 67 -16.95 -12.69 -5.19
N ASN A 68 -15.79 -12.05 -5.14
CA ASN A 68 -15.70 -10.60 -5.08
C ASN A 68 -15.21 -10.07 -6.43
N ARG A 69 -15.95 -9.14 -7.01
CA ARG A 69 -15.49 -8.31 -8.13
C ARG A 69 -14.91 -7.05 -7.53
N ILE A 70 -13.64 -6.78 -7.78
CA ILE A 70 -12.98 -5.54 -7.38
C ILE A 70 -12.77 -4.70 -8.63
N GLU A 71 -13.23 -3.45 -8.58
CA GLU A 71 -12.97 -2.44 -9.59
C GLU A 71 -12.16 -1.31 -8.97
N LEU A 72 -10.97 -1.08 -9.52
CA LEU A 72 -10.06 -0.02 -9.11
C LEU A 72 -10.01 1.04 -10.21
N LYS A 73 -10.31 2.29 -9.86
CA LYS A 73 -10.25 3.43 -10.79
C LYS A 73 -9.40 4.53 -10.17
N GLY A 74 -8.31 4.88 -10.83
CA GLY A 74 -7.36 5.85 -10.30
C GLY A 74 -6.01 5.77 -11.02
N PRO A 75 -5.01 6.54 -10.55
CA PRO A 75 -3.67 6.51 -11.11
C PRO A 75 -3.01 5.14 -10.89
N PRO A 76 -2.17 4.68 -11.84
CA PRO A 76 -1.42 3.42 -11.73
C PRO A 76 -0.70 3.21 -10.40
N GLN A 77 -0.10 4.26 -9.87
CA GLN A 77 0.66 4.25 -8.63
C GLN A 77 -0.20 3.74 -7.45
N ALA A 78 -1.44 4.24 -7.35
CA ALA A 78 -2.29 3.95 -6.21
C ALA A 78 -2.82 2.51 -6.23
N TYR A 79 -3.28 2.00 -7.39
CA TYR A 79 -3.76 0.61 -7.44
C TYR A 79 -2.63 -0.41 -7.41
N THR A 80 -1.45 -0.06 -7.92
CA THR A 80 -0.24 -0.91 -7.92
C THR A 80 0.21 -1.27 -6.51
N ARG A 81 0.27 -0.25 -5.64
CA ARG A 81 0.61 -0.42 -4.23
C ARG A 81 -0.35 -1.35 -3.52
N LEU A 82 -1.66 -1.12 -3.73
CA LEU A 82 -2.75 -1.91 -3.17
C LEU A 82 -2.71 -3.37 -3.66
N LEU A 83 -2.49 -3.59 -4.95
CA LEU A 83 -2.39 -4.93 -5.53
C LEU A 83 -1.23 -5.72 -4.90
N PHE A 84 -0.09 -5.06 -4.70
CA PHE A 84 1.07 -5.72 -4.13
C PHE A 84 0.81 -6.21 -2.69
N ASP A 85 0.26 -5.37 -1.81
CA ASP A 85 -0.15 -5.79 -0.47
C ASP A 85 -1.23 -6.87 -0.48
N LEU A 86 -2.21 -6.74 -1.39
CA LEU A 86 -3.25 -7.75 -1.54
C LEU A 86 -2.64 -9.10 -1.91
N SER A 87 -1.68 -9.14 -2.83
CA SER A 87 -1.02 -10.39 -3.21
C SER A 87 -0.19 -11.01 -2.08
N ALA A 88 0.46 -10.19 -1.26
CA ALA A 88 1.29 -10.65 -0.16
C ALA A 88 0.48 -11.14 1.06
N SER A 89 -0.73 -10.59 1.23
CA SER A 89 -1.60 -10.89 2.37
C SER A 89 -2.49 -12.11 2.16
N LEU A 90 -2.78 -12.47 0.91
CA LEU A 90 -3.63 -13.62 0.61
C LEU A 90 -2.84 -14.94 0.68
N GLY A 91 -3.40 -15.94 1.36
CA GLY A 91 -2.84 -17.30 1.40
C GLY A 91 -3.02 -18.10 0.11
N HIS A 92 -3.65 -17.52 -0.91
CA HIS A 92 -3.92 -18.10 -2.22
C HIS A 92 -3.90 -17.02 -3.29
N LYS A 93 -3.95 -17.41 -4.57
CA LYS A 93 -4.00 -16.42 -5.65
C LYS A 93 -5.41 -15.79 -5.72
N PRO A 94 -5.53 -14.46 -5.89
CA PRO A 94 -6.83 -13.78 -5.88
C PRO A 94 -7.76 -14.18 -7.04
N TRP A 95 -7.25 -14.86 -8.07
CA TRP A 95 -8.03 -15.35 -9.21
C TRP A 95 -8.46 -16.82 -9.09
N GLU A 96 -8.12 -17.52 -8.00
CA GLU A 96 -8.49 -18.91 -7.79
C GLU A 96 -9.90 -19.04 -7.22
N PHE A 97 -10.66 -20.02 -7.73
CA PHE A 97 -12.03 -20.28 -7.31
C PHE A 97 -12.19 -21.72 -6.81
N ALA A 98 -12.86 -21.90 -5.67
CA ALA A 98 -13.15 -23.23 -5.11
C ALA A 98 -13.98 -24.11 -6.06
N HIS A 99 -14.96 -23.52 -6.77
CA HIS A 99 -15.82 -24.24 -7.73
C HIS A 99 -15.60 -23.79 -9.18
N HIS A 100 -14.47 -24.22 -9.75
CA HIS A 100 -14.00 -23.82 -11.09
C HIS A 100 -15.08 -23.88 -12.19
N SER A 101 -15.86 -24.97 -12.30
CA SER A 101 -16.90 -25.09 -13.35
C SER A 101 -18.00 -24.04 -13.22
N SER A 102 -18.47 -23.76 -12.00
CA SER A 102 -19.51 -22.76 -11.77
C SER A 102 -18.97 -21.34 -11.91
N ALA A 103 -17.74 -21.09 -11.47
CA ALA A 103 -17.06 -19.81 -11.69
C ALA A 103 -16.94 -19.51 -13.19
N GLY A 104 -16.55 -20.51 -13.99
CA GLY A 104 -16.49 -20.38 -15.45
C GLY A 104 -17.84 -19.98 -16.05
N LYS A 105 -18.93 -20.66 -15.67
CA LYS A 105 -20.29 -20.31 -16.13
C LYS A 105 -20.72 -18.92 -15.68
N TYR A 106 -20.35 -18.51 -14.47
CA TYR A 106 -20.65 -17.18 -13.96
C TYR A 106 -19.93 -16.11 -14.76
N LEU A 107 -18.62 -16.26 -14.98
CA LEU A 107 -17.79 -15.29 -15.70
C LEU A 107 -18.23 -15.11 -17.16
N THR A 108 -18.62 -16.19 -17.84
CA THR A 108 -19.13 -16.10 -19.23
C THR A 108 -20.41 -15.28 -19.39
N LYS A 109 -21.18 -15.09 -18.30
CA LYS A 109 -22.40 -14.27 -18.30
C LYS A 109 -22.13 -12.80 -18.03
N GLN A 110 -20.91 -12.44 -17.64
CA GLN A 110 -20.51 -11.07 -17.39
C GLN A 110 -20.24 -10.35 -18.71
N ASP A 111 -20.44 -9.04 -18.72
CA ASP A 111 -20.10 -8.22 -19.88
C ASP A 111 -18.64 -8.43 -20.29
N GLY A 112 -18.42 -8.56 -21.60
CA GLY A 112 -17.11 -8.82 -22.18
C GLY A 112 -16.69 -10.30 -22.24
N GLY A 113 -17.52 -11.24 -21.79
CA GLY A 113 -17.28 -12.67 -22.02
C GLY A 113 -16.02 -13.20 -21.33
N VAL A 114 -15.79 -12.78 -20.09
CA VAL A 114 -14.59 -13.13 -19.32
C VAL A 114 -14.52 -14.65 -19.09
N SER A 115 -13.35 -15.22 -19.32
CA SER A 115 -13.02 -16.61 -18.98
C SER A 115 -12.13 -16.67 -17.74
N LEU A 116 -12.01 -17.85 -17.12
CA LEU A 116 -11.09 -18.06 -16.01
C LEU A 116 -9.64 -17.78 -16.41
N GLN A 117 -9.25 -18.19 -17.62
CA GLN A 117 -7.92 -17.94 -18.17
C GLN A 117 -7.67 -16.45 -18.39
N SER A 118 -8.61 -15.72 -18.98
CA SER A 118 -8.45 -14.27 -19.20
C SER A 118 -8.46 -13.50 -17.87
N ASN A 119 -9.21 -13.96 -16.87
CA ASN A 119 -9.19 -13.39 -15.53
C ASN A 119 -7.80 -13.58 -14.87
N GLU A 120 -7.27 -14.80 -14.90
CA GLU A 120 -5.91 -15.08 -14.41
C GLU A 120 -4.86 -14.24 -15.15
N GLN A 121 -4.97 -14.14 -16.49
CA GLN A 121 -4.05 -13.34 -17.31
C GLN A 121 -4.10 -11.86 -16.89
N ALA A 122 -5.29 -11.30 -16.68
CA ALA A 122 -5.47 -9.91 -16.28
C ALA A 122 -4.85 -9.64 -14.91
N TRP A 123 -5.04 -10.53 -13.93
CA TRP A 123 -4.39 -10.41 -12.63
C TRP A 123 -2.86 -10.47 -12.75
N LYS A 124 -2.32 -11.43 -13.50
CA LYS A 124 -0.85 -11.52 -13.72
C LYS A 124 -0.29 -10.26 -14.38
N GLN A 125 -0.97 -9.72 -15.38
CA GLN A 125 -0.57 -8.46 -16.02
C GLN A 125 -0.61 -7.27 -15.06
N ALA A 126 -1.60 -7.22 -14.18
CA ALA A 126 -1.69 -6.19 -13.15
C ALA A 126 -0.53 -6.30 -12.14
N PHE A 127 -0.16 -7.51 -11.72
CA PHE A 127 1.01 -7.73 -10.86
C PHE A 127 2.33 -7.41 -11.54
N GLU A 128 2.48 -7.75 -12.82
CA GLU A 128 3.68 -7.39 -13.59
C GLU A 128 3.81 -5.87 -13.72
N THR A 129 2.71 -5.19 -14.06
CA THR A 129 2.66 -3.72 -14.11
C THR A 129 3.05 -3.14 -12.75
N ALA A 130 2.50 -3.70 -11.67
CA ALA A 130 2.79 -3.27 -10.32
C ALA A 130 4.29 -3.39 -10.00
N ARG A 131 4.89 -4.53 -10.35
CA ARG A 131 6.32 -4.79 -10.17
C ARG A 131 7.19 -3.82 -10.97
N SER A 132 6.90 -3.61 -12.26
CA SER A 132 7.66 -2.69 -13.10
C SER A 132 7.67 -1.26 -12.55
N MET A 133 6.58 -0.81 -11.91
CA MET A 133 6.54 0.52 -11.29
C MET A 133 7.47 0.63 -10.07
N PHE A 134 7.59 -0.42 -9.25
CA PHE A 134 8.55 -0.45 -8.15
C PHE A 134 10.00 -0.52 -8.67
N GLU A 135 10.25 -1.27 -9.75
CA GLU A 135 11.55 -1.31 -10.41
C GLU A 135 11.95 0.05 -10.99
N GLU A 136 10.99 0.78 -11.58
CA GLU A 136 11.19 2.15 -12.05
C GLU A 136 11.57 3.10 -10.91
N GLN A 137 10.94 2.99 -9.73
CA GLN A 137 11.31 3.78 -8.56
C GLN A 137 12.75 3.52 -8.11
N ILE A 138 13.17 2.25 -8.05
CA ILE A 138 14.58 1.89 -7.76
C ILE A 138 15.52 2.55 -8.78
N PHE A 139 15.19 2.42 -10.07
CA PHE A 139 16.00 2.99 -11.14
C PHE A 139 16.14 4.51 -11.02
N MET A 140 15.04 5.21 -10.75
CA MET A 140 15.05 6.67 -10.57
C MET A 140 15.94 7.10 -9.40
N VAL A 141 15.89 6.39 -8.27
CA VAL A 141 16.74 6.68 -7.10
C VAL A 141 18.20 6.37 -7.38
N GLN A 142 18.49 5.29 -8.12
CA GLN A 142 19.85 4.96 -8.57
C GLN A 142 20.44 6.04 -9.47
N GLU A 143 19.68 6.51 -10.46
CA GLU A 143 20.13 7.56 -11.38
C GLU A 143 20.41 8.88 -10.64
N LYS A 144 19.55 9.25 -9.67
CA LYS A 144 19.83 10.38 -8.76
C LYS A 144 21.14 10.17 -8.01
N GLY A 145 21.35 8.97 -7.47
CA GLY A 145 22.57 8.60 -6.74
C GLY A 145 23.85 8.72 -7.58
N GLU A 146 23.80 8.33 -8.85
CA GLU A 146 24.94 8.48 -9.78
C GLU A 146 25.26 9.96 -10.07
N VAL A 147 24.24 10.81 -10.13
CA VAL A 147 24.44 12.27 -10.24
C VAL A 147 25.11 12.83 -9.00
N VAL A 148 24.60 12.48 -7.81
CA VAL A 148 25.19 12.88 -6.53
C VAL A 148 26.65 12.42 -6.44
N GLN A 149 26.92 11.15 -6.74
CA GLN A 149 28.28 10.61 -6.72
C GLN A 149 29.22 11.44 -7.60
N LYS A 150 28.82 11.80 -8.83
CA LYS A 150 29.65 12.65 -9.71
C LYS A 150 29.93 14.03 -9.12
N ARG A 151 29.01 14.61 -8.36
CA ARG A 151 29.21 15.89 -7.64
C ARG A 151 30.19 15.71 -6.49
N VAL A 152 29.99 14.70 -5.64
CA VAL A 152 30.90 14.33 -4.53
C VAL A 152 32.35 14.17 -5.01
N HIS A 153 32.56 13.57 -6.19
CA HIS A 153 33.90 13.38 -6.75
C HIS A 153 34.61 14.70 -7.09
N LYS A 154 33.86 15.73 -7.49
CA LYS A 154 34.37 17.04 -7.92
C LYS A 154 34.43 18.06 -6.79
N ALA A 155 33.65 17.85 -5.73
CA ALA A 155 33.58 18.74 -4.59
C ALA A 155 34.86 18.74 -3.76
N VAL A 156 35.07 19.84 -3.04
CA VAL A 156 36.13 20.03 -2.04
C VAL A 156 35.44 20.17 -0.69
N ASP A 157 36.08 19.69 0.38
CA ASP A 157 35.53 19.81 1.73
C ASP A 157 35.22 21.27 2.11
N PHE A 158 34.11 21.48 2.81
CA PHE A 158 33.68 22.77 3.38
C PHE A 158 32.98 22.54 4.73
N ASP A 159 32.72 23.61 5.50
CA ASP A 159 32.35 23.57 6.93
C ASP A 159 31.59 22.32 7.41
N ASN A 160 30.35 22.14 6.95
CA ASN A 160 29.43 21.09 7.41
C ASN A 160 29.42 19.85 6.49
N TRP A 161 30.24 19.83 5.44
CA TRP A 161 30.26 18.75 4.45
C TRP A 161 31.68 18.29 4.14
N THR A 162 31.92 16.99 4.27
CA THR A 162 33.22 16.40 3.94
C THR A 162 33.02 15.23 2.99
N LYS A 163 33.93 15.09 2.03
CA LYS A 163 33.91 14.00 1.06
C LYS A 163 33.93 12.62 1.73
N ALA A 164 34.67 12.45 2.82
CA ALA A 164 34.72 11.19 3.56
C ALA A 164 33.35 10.79 4.14
N LYS A 165 32.60 11.75 4.73
CA LYS A 165 31.23 11.49 5.20
C LYS A 165 30.29 11.19 4.03
N ALA A 166 30.38 11.95 2.95
CA ALA A 166 29.56 11.73 1.76
C ALA A 166 29.80 10.35 1.14
N GLU A 167 31.05 9.87 1.09
CA GLU A 167 31.38 8.52 0.61
C GLU A 167 30.73 7.42 1.47
N ILE A 168 30.67 7.60 2.78
CA ILE A 168 29.96 6.67 3.70
C ILE A 168 28.45 6.71 3.42
N SER A 169 27.85 7.90 3.29
CA SER A 169 26.42 8.02 2.97
C SER A 169 26.10 7.40 1.60
N LEU A 170 26.95 7.55 0.59
CA LEU A 170 26.80 6.85 -0.70
C LEU A 170 26.82 5.33 -0.57
N GLU A 171 27.69 4.77 0.29
CA GLU A 171 27.74 3.33 0.55
C GLU A 171 26.46 2.85 1.24
N ASN A 172 25.99 3.57 2.26
CA ASN A 172 24.74 3.28 2.95
C ASN A 172 23.54 3.33 2.00
N ALA A 173 23.49 4.32 1.11
CA ALA A 173 22.43 4.45 0.11
C ALA A 173 22.36 3.22 -0.81
N ARG A 174 23.52 2.74 -1.27
CA ARG A 174 23.63 1.55 -2.13
C ARG A 174 23.21 0.28 -1.40
N PHE A 175 23.61 0.15 -0.14
CA PHE A 175 23.17 -0.96 0.71
C PHE A 175 21.65 -0.99 0.86
N ASP A 176 21.02 0.16 1.12
CA ASP A 176 19.56 0.25 1.23
C ASP A 176 18.83 0.03 -0.09
N LEU A 177 19.41 0.41 -1.23
CA LEU A 177 18.89 0.02 -2.55
C LEU A 177 18.88 -1.50 -2.74
N ASP A 178 19.88 -2.22 -2.24
CA ASP A 178 19.90 -3.68 -2.30
C ASP A 178 18.87 -4.30 -1.35
N ILE A 179 18.62 -3.70 -0.19
CA ILE A 179 17.50 -4.09 0.69
C ILE A 179 16.16 -3.86 -0.02
N ALA A 180 15.98 -2.73 -0.70
CA ALA A 180 14.75 -2.44 -1.44
C ALA A 180 14.50 -3.50 -2.53
N LYS A 181 15.53 -3.89 -3.29
CA LYS A 181 15.44 -4.98 -4.28
C LYS A 181 15.04 -6.32 -3.63
N GLY A 182 15.61 -6.64 -2.47
CA GLY A 182 15.27 -7.84 -1.71
C GLY A 182 13.79 -7.83 -1.28
N ALA A 183 13.34 -6.72 -0.68
CA ALA A 183 11.95 -6.57 -0.26
C ALA A 183 10.95 -6.66 -1.44
N LEU A 184 11.30 -6.11 -2.60
CA LEU A 184 10.51 -6.25 -3.84
C LEU A 184 10.44 -7.71 -4.30
N ALA A 185 11.54 -8.46 -4.21
CA ALA A 185 11.55 -9.89 -4.54
C ALA A 185 10.65 -10.71 -3.61
N ASP A 186 10.57 -10.31 -2.34
CA ASP A 186 9.79 -10.98 -1.29
C ASP A 186 8.31 -10.58 -1.26
N GLY A 187 7.86 -9.64 -2.11
CA GLY A 187 6.48 -9.17 -2.05
C GLY A 187 6.19 -8.22 -0.87
N ASN A 188 7.22 -7.65 -0.25
CA ASN A 188 7.09 -6.78 0.92
C ASN A 188 7.15 -5.29 0.53
N ALA A 189 6.03 -4.70 0.12
CA ALA A 189 5.97 -3.28 -0.23
C ALA A 189 6.35 -2.34 0.93
N PRO A 190 5.87 -2.52 2.17
CA PRO A 190 6.30 -1.67 3.29
C PRO A 190 7.82 -1.71 3.53
N GLY A 191 8.45 -2.87 3.36
CA GLY A 191 9.90 -3.02 3.46
C GLY A 191 10.64 -2.33 2.31
N PHE A 192 10.12 -2.45 1.09
CA PHE A 192 10.64 -1.77 -0.09
C PHE A 192 10.63 -0.25 0.10
N GLU A 193 9.49 0.33 0.48
CA GLU A 193 9.31 1.78 0.58
C GLU A 193 10.21 2.38 1.64
N ARG A 194 10.33 1.72 2.80
CA ARG A 194 11.24 2.17 3.86
C ARG A 194 12.70 2.14 3.41
N ALA A 195 13.13 1.05 2.77
CA ALA A 195 14.50 0.93 2.30
C ALA A 195 14.81 1.97 1.21
N LEU A 196 13.89 2.16 0.26
CA LEU A 196 14.04 3.17 -0.79
C LEU A 196 14.11 4.59 -0.22
N ALA A 197 13.23 4.94 0.73
CA ALA A 197 13.24 6.25 1.38
C ALA A 197 14.55 6.52 2.15
N ARG A 198 15.11 5.51 2.83
CA ARG A 198 16.43 5.64 3.47
C ARG A 198 17.54 5.83 2.45
N ALA A 199 17.51 5.10 1.33
CA ALA A 199 18.48 5.30 0.25
C ALA A 199 18.42 6.73 -0.31
N GLU A 200 17.21 7.26 -0.56
CA GLU A 200 17.03 8.66 -0.97
C GLU A 200 17.60 9.64 0.06
N ALA A 201 17.31 9.43 1.35
CA ALA A 201 17.82 10.28 2.42
C ALA A 201 19.36 10.30 2.46
N TYR A 202 20.02 9.14 2.33
CA TYR A 202 21.48 9.07 2.27
C TYR A 202 22.07 9.74 1.03
N PHE A 203 21.39 9.68 -0.13
CA PHE A 203 21.83 10.43 -1.31
C PHE A 203 21.72 11.94 -1.10
N ILE A 204 20.68 12.41 -0.42
CA ILE A 204 20.53 13.83 -0.06
C ILE A 204 21.65 14.25 0.89
N GLU A 205 21.93 13.47 1.94
CA GLU A 205 23.02 13.74 2.90
C GLU A 205 24.40 13.78 2.21
N ALA A 206 24.62 12.92 1.21
CA ALA A 206 25.86 12.89 0.46
C ALA A 206 26.04 14.10 -0.48
N ASP A 207 24.97 14.77 -0.90
CA ASP A 207 25.02 15.78 -1.97
C ASP A 207 25.65 17.10 -1.49
N PRO A 208 26.79 17.54 -2.06
CA PRO A 208 27.42 18.80 -1.69
C PRO A 208 26.60 20.04 -2.06
N ASP A 209 25.66 19.93 -3.01
CA ASP A 209 24.86 21.07 -3.48
C ASP A 209 23.64 21.36 -2.56
N VAL A 210 23.38 20.50 -1.57
CA VAL A 210 22.24 20.64 -0.63
C VAL A 210 22.60 21.58 0.56
N GLY A 211 23.87 21.96 0.70
CA GLY A 211 24.43 22.62 1.89
C GLY A 211 24.06 24.07 2.21
N ASP A 212 23.13 24.71 1.50
CA ASP A 212 22.71 26.11 1.75
C ASP A 212 21.28 26.27 2.32
N GLU A 213 20.48 25.21 2.39
CA GLU A 213 19.25 25.22 3.18
C GLU A 213 19.59 24.69 4.57
N GLU A 214 19.33 25.48 5.62
CA GLU A 214 19.55 25.12 7.03
C GLU A 214 18.90 23.76 7.38
N MET A 215 19.62 22.67 7.13
CA MET A 215 19.33 21.35 7.67
C MET A 215 19.90 21.30 9.08
N GLY A 216 19.23 22.03 9.99
CA GLY A 216 19.48 21.91 11.42
C GLY A 216 19.36 20.45 11.86
N GLU A 217 20.23 20.06 12.79
CA GLU A 217 20.44 18.73 13.40
C GLU A 217 19.19 18.01 13.97
N GLY A 218 17.96 18.39 13.63
CA GLY A 218 16.72 17.85 14.18
C GLY A 218 15.86 16.98 13.26
N MET A 219 16.16 16.87 11.95
CA MET A 219 15.19 16.26 11.00
C MET A 219 15.45 14.79 10.61
N TYR A 220 16.61 14.23 10.97
CA TYR A 220 16.97 12.83 10.67
C TYR A 220 17.21 11.98 11.90
N ALA A 221 16.41 12.17 12.96
CA ALA A 221 16.19 11.05 13.87
C ALA A 221 15.47 9.98 13.03
N SER A 222 16.17 8.89 12.69
CA SER A 222 15.52 7.63 12.32
C SER A 222 14.31 7.46 13.24
N PRO A 223 13.10 7.15 12.75
CA PRO A 223 12.00 6.84 13.65
C PRO A 223 12.37 5.54 14.36
N GLN A 224 13.13 5.64 15.45
CA GLN A 224 12.95 4.76 16.57
C GLN A 224 11.49 4.94 16.90
N GLY A 225 10.68 3.91 16.62
CA GLY A 225 9.29 3.89 17.06
C GLY A 225 9.28 4.38 18.50
N GLN A 226 8.37 5.31 18.81
CA GLN A 226 8.25 5.83 20.17
C GLN A 226 8.11 4.65 21.13
N ILE A 227 9.20 4.33 21.82
CA ILE A 227 9.10 3.56 23.05
C ILE A 227 8.56 4.59 24.04
N LEU A 228 7.30 4.43 24.42
CA LEU A 228 6.76 5.12 25.58
C LEU A 228 7.55 4.64 26.80
N ASP A 229 8.65 5.34 27.09
CA ASP A 229 9.37 5.17 28.35
C ASP A 229 8.42 5.66 29.45
N LYS A 230 7.88 4.67 30.16
CA LYS A 230 6.93 4.87 31.25
C LYS A 230 7.68 5.28 32.52
N GLU A 231 8.47 6.35 32.46
CA GLU A 231 8.84 7.11 33.66
C GLU A 231 7.82 8.23 33.82
N VAL A 232 6.66 7.84 34.36
CA VAL A 232 5.60 8.77 34.77
C VAL A 232 6.10 9.48 36.02
N ASP A 233 6.57 10.72 35.85
CA ASP A 233 6.40 11.73 36.90
C ASP A 233 4.89 12.01 37.00
N THR A 234 4.31 11.77 38.16
CA THR A 234 2.87 11.93 38.43
C THR A 234 2.48 13.41 38.54
N GLY A 235 2.90 14.23 37.58
CA GLY A 235 2.34 15.56 37.33
C GLY A 235 1.10 15.40 36.46
N GLU A 236 -0.04 15.84 36.98
CA GLU A 236 -1.38 15.80 36.37
C GLU A 236 -1.42 15.64 34.85
N VAL A 237 -1.72 14.42 34.39
CA VAL A 237 -2.18 14.20 33.02
C VAL A 237 -3.58 14.81 32.93
N LEU A 238 -3.68 15.96 32.27
CA LEU A 238 -4.96 16.59 31.94
C LEU A 238 -5.68 15.70 30.91
N PHE A 239 -6.67 14.96 31.36
CA PHE A 239 -7.62 14.30 30.46
C PHE A 239 -8.52 15.38 29.85
N VAL A 240 -8.31 15.69 28.58
CA VAL A 240 -9.24 16.49 27.79
C VAL A 240 -10.31 15.54 27.25
N ASP A 241 -11.53 15.67 27.77
CA ASP A 241 -12.69 14.98 27.24
C ASP A 241 -13.13 15.70 25.95
N LEU A 242 -13.03 15.01 24.81
CA LEU A 242 -13.42 15.53 23.50
C LEU A 242 -14.88 15.20 23.15
N THR A 243 -15.69 14.79 24.13
CA THR A 243 -17.10 14.43 23.93
C THR A 243 -18.09 15.46 24.49
N SER A 244 -17.63 16.58 25.06
CA SER A 244 -18.51 17.67 25.46
C SER A 244 -18.93 18.50 24.24
N ASN A 245 -20.18 18.29 23.80
CA ASN A 245 -20.89 19.28 23.00
C ASN A 245 -21.17 20.50 23.89
N ASP A 246 -20.30 21.50 23.87
CA ASP A 246 -20.61 22.82 24.41
C ASP A 246 -21.43 23.59 23.36
N GLU A 247 -22.67 23.14 23.15
CA GLU A 247 -23.78 24.00 22.73
C GLU A 247 -24.68 24.18 23.95
N GLU A 248 -24.48 25.23 24.73
CA GLU A 248 -25.50 25.96 25.51
C GLU A 248 -24.84 27.08 26.34
N GLU A 249 -24.76 28.30 25.78
CA GLU A 249 -25.36 29.54 26.32
C GLU A 249 -25.25 30.71 25.32
#